data_AF-A0A1B9GLE8-F1
#
_entry.id   AF-A0A1B9GLE8-F1
#
_cell.length_a   1.000
_cell.length_b   1.000
_cell.length_c   1.000
_cell.angle_alpha   90.00
_cell.angle_beta   90.00
_cell.angle_gamma   90.00
#
_symmetry.space_group_name_H-M   'P 1'
#
loop_
_entity.id
_entity.type
_entity.pdbx_description
1 polymer ?
#
loop_
_entity_poly.entity_id
_entity_poly.type
_entity_poly.pdbx_seq_one_letter_code
_entity_poly.pdbx_strand_id
1 'polypeptide(L)'
;MPLDYFYTELIGGSPWTINKHPSSAIDLPEDELRRFIEAFAQTQVQLSNLEVPVDKIGCLYPPSPNGAGGVVAGPMSTNSCLRSPKPPYLLGPFSTLQERYLAQINAALEFGLLGAFTRRYRVASHLWHLELRELVENCAILADKPDKLYIRHDDAKGDHMMRNDKHEVVGIIDWQWAYATTKGEAFAAPAIFYTDLAYIFRGDNSLRRDEKILIEMYDREGRADLADCVRNGRLYHRLSRIGQYDTAYDKAAFREVLGPLPDGFDPPKDDQGWKAYMLDRYKDDEGLKKVIEKFGMDDGW
;
A
#
# COMPACT_ATOMS: atom_id res chain seq x y z
N MET A 1 -10.78 -26.08 -17.09
CA MET A 1 -10.18 -24.75 -16.85
C MET A 1 -10.11 -24.05 -18.19
N PRO A 2 -10.74 -22.89 -18.38
CA PRO A 2 -10.41 -22.07 -19.54
C PRO A 2 -8.93 -21.69 -19.47
N LEU A 3 -8.25 -21.71 -20.62
CA LEU A 3 -6.89 -21.23 -20.78
C LEU A 3 -6.97 -19.76 -21.20
N ASP A 4 -6.58 -18.86 -20.30
CA ASP A 4 -6.47 -17.45 -20.63
C ASP A 4 -5.06 -17.18 -21.17
N TYR A 5 -4.96 -16.57 -22.35
CA TYR A 5 -3.69 -16.17 -22.95
C TYR A 5 -3.82 -14.76 -23.52
N PHE A 6 -2.72 -14.01 -23.47
CA PHE A 6 -2.61 -12.66 -24.01
C PHE A 6 -1.43 -12.62 -24.98
N TYR A 7 -1.61 -11.97 -26.12
CA TYR A 7 -0.49 -11.64 -27.01
C TYR A 7 0.05 -10.27 -26.62
N THR A 8 1.36 -10.19 -26.43
CA THR A 8 2.06 -8.96 -26.10
C THR A 8 3.24 -8.78 -27.05
N GLU A 9 3.68 -7.54 -27.24
CA GLU A 9 4.91 -7.27 -27.96
C GLU A 9 6.11 -7.65 -27.10
N LEU A 10 7.11 -8.28 -27.71
CA LEU A 10 8.36 -8.61 -27.03
C LEU A 10 9.19 -7.35 -26.87
N ILE A 11 9.37 -6.91 -25.62
CA ILE A 11 10.32 -5.85 -25.29
C ILE A 11 11.72 -6.45 -25.18
N GLY A 12 12.67 -5.91 -25.96
CA GLY A 12 14.08 -6.34 -25.91
C GLY A 12 14.77 -5.98 -24.59
N GLY A 13 15.99 -6.49 -24.40
CA GLY A 13 16.81 -6.25 -23.21
C GLY A 13 16.63 -7.32 -22.14
N SER A 14 17.00 -6.99 -20.91
CA SER A 14 16.92 -7.88 -19.74
C SER A 14 16.26 -7.18 -18.55
N PRO A 15 15.54 -7.93 -17.68
CA PRO A 15 15.02 -7.38 -16.43
C PRO A 15 16.14 -6.82 -15.54
N TRP A 16 15.88 -5.70 -14.87
CA TRP A 16 16.81 -5.15 -13.88
C TRP A 16 16.66 -5.83 -12.51
N THR A 17 17.09 -7.09 -12.43
CA THR A 17 16.94 -7.91 -11.22
C THR A 17 17.75 -7.38 -10.05
N ILE A 18 17.08 -7.12 -8.92
CA ILE A 18 17.70 -6.73 -7.65
C ILE A 18 17.42 -7.83 -6.63
N ASN A 19 18.46 -8.57 -6.24
CA ASN A 19 18.35 -9.60 -5.22
C ASN A 19 18.36 -8.96 -3.83
N LYS A 20 17.17 -8.60 -3.33
CA LYS A 20 17.00 -7.99 -2.01
C LYS A 20 16.23 -8.93 -1.08
N HIS A 21 16.78 -9.22 0.09
CA HIS A 21 15.99 -9.84 1.15
C HIS A 21 14.96 -8.83 1.68
N PRO A 22 13.67 -9.20 1.88
CA PRO A 22 12.64 -8.24 2.29
C PRO A 22 12.94 -7.45 3.57
N SER A 23 13.82 -7.96 4.43
CA SER A 23 14.19 -7.33 5.70
C SER A 23 15.52 -6.56 5.68
N SER A 24 16.18 -6.44 4.53
CA SER A 24 17.50 -5.80 4.40
C SER A 24 17.42 -4.57 3.49
N ALA A 25 18.43 -3.71 3.46
CA ALA A 25 18.54 -2.69 2.41
C ALA A 25 18.98 -3.31 1.07
N ILE A 26 18.91 -2.56 -0.03
CA ILE A 26 19.52 -3.00 -1.29
C ILE A 26 21.04 -3.11 -1.10
N ASP A 27 21.60 -4.26 -1.45
CA ASP A 27 23.05 -4.53 -1.39
C ASP A 27 23.63 -4.52 -2.81
N LEU A 28 24.00 -3.34 -3.26
CA LEU A 28 24.67 -3.10 -4.54
C LEU A 28 25.85 -2.14 -4.33
N PRO A 29 26.88 -2.18 -5.20
CA PRO A 29 27.86 -1.11 -5.31
C PRO A 29 27.17 0.27 -5.45
N GLU A 30 27.72 1.31 -4.83
CA GLU A 30 27.09 2.63 -4.73
C GLU A 30 26.76 3.24 -6.11
N ASP A 31 27.62 3.03 -7.11
CA ASP A 31 27.41 3.49 -8.47
C ASP A 31 26.30 2.72 -9.20
N GLU A 32 26.21 1.40 -8.99
CA GLU A 32 25.11 0.58 -9.50
C GLU A 32 23.77 0.93 -8.84
N LEU A 33 23.77 1.12 -7.52
CA LEU A 33 22.60 1.54 -6.75
C LEU A 33 22.06 2.88 -7.25
N ARG A 34 22.94 3.88 -7.39
CA ARG A 34 22.53 5.21 -7.86
C ARG A 34 21.99 5.16 -9.28
N ARG A 35 22.61 4.39 -10.18
CA ARG A 35 22.13 4.21 -11.55
C ARG A 35 20.74 3.57 -11.59
N PHE A 36 20.50 2.55 -10.76
CA PHE A 36 19.19 1.92 -10.66
C PHE A 36 18.11 2.88 -10.14
N ILE A 37 18.42 3.64 -9.09
CA ILE A 37 17.47 4.60 -8.51
C ILE A 37 17.22 5.77 -9.47
N GLU A 38 18.23 6.24 -10.20
CA GLU A 38 18.09 7.26 -11.25
C GLU A 38 17.20 6.77 -12.40
N ALA A 39 17.43 5.56 -12.90
CA ALA A 39 16.58 4.93 -13.91
C ALA A 39 15.11 4.80 -13.45
N PHE A 40 14.90 4.42 -12.18
CA PHE A 40 13.58 4.40 -11.58
C PHE A 40 12.96 5.80 -11.52
N ALA A 41 13.71 6.81 -11.04
CA ALA A 41 13.25 8.19 -10.94
C ALA A 41 12.81 8.75 -12.29
N GLN A 42 13.61 8.56 -13.34
CA GLN A 42 13.29 8.98 -14.71
C GLN A 42 11.99 8.35 -15.22
N THR A 43 11.78 7.07 -14.92
CA THR A 43 10.53 6.37 -15.27
C THR A 43 9.34 6.99 -14.53
N GLN A 44 9.46 7.26 -13.23
CA GLN A 44 8.38 7.90 -12.45
C GLN A 44 8.09 9.31 -12.93
N VAL A 45 9.11 10.08 -13.33
CA VAL A 45 8.94 11.40 -13.93
C VAL A 45 8.13 11.32 -15.22
N GLN A 46 8.44 10.36 -16.10
CA GLN A 46 7.65 10.14 -17.31
C GLN A 46 6.21 9.75 -16.99
N LEU A 47 5.98 8.81 -16.07
CA LEU A 47 4.64 8.39 -15.65
C LEU A 47 3.84 9.53 -15.00
N SER A 48 4.50 10.43 -14.27
CA SER A 48 3.83 11.57 -13.64
C SER A 48 3.30 12.62 -14.62
N ASN A 49 3.76 12.57 -15.88
CA ASN A 49 3.22 13.41 -16.95
C ASN A 49 2.00 12.77 -17.64
N LEU A 50 1.63 11.54 -17.26
CA LEU A 50 0.49 10.80 -17.80
C LEU A 50 -0.67 10.84 -16.80
N GLU A 51 -1.56 11.81 -16.97
CA GLU A 51 -2.82 11.84 -16.23
C GLU A 51 -3.75 10.74 -16.74
N VAL A 52 -4.34 9.99 -15.80
CA VAL A 52 -5.24 8.90 -16.15
C VAL A 52 -6.65 9.48 -16.34
N PRO A 53 -7.33 9.21 -17.47
CA PRO A 53 -8.62 9.84 -17.80
C PRO A 53 -9.80 9.17 -17.07
N VAL A 54 -9.72 9.07 -15.74
CA VAL A 54 -10.75 8.52 -14.85
C VAL A 54 -10.88 9.39 -13.60
N ASP A 55 -12.04 9.34 -12.94
CA ASP A 55 -12.37 10.18 -11.78
C ASP A 55 -12.46 9.37 -10.47
N LYS A 56 -12.12 8.09 -10.51
CA LYS A 56 -12.14 7.18 -9.36
C LYS A 56 -10.88 6.34 -9.25
N ILE A 57 -10.53 6.02 -8.00
CA ILE A 57 -9.44 5.14 -7.62
C ILE A 57 -9.87 3.69 -7.89
N GLY A 58 -9.09 2.97 -8.70
CA GLY A 58 -9.47 1.64 -9.17
C GLY A 58 -8.60 1.12 -10.31
N CYS A 59 -8.76 -0.16 -10.66
CA CYS A 59 -8.11 -0.74 -11.84
C CYS A 59 -8.74 -0.20 -13.12
N LEU A 60 -7.93 0.01 -14.16
CA LEU A 60 -8.43 0.51 -15.43
C LEU A 60 -9.08 -0.60 -16.24
N TYR A 61 -10.29 -0.34 -16.72
CA TYR A 61 -11.00 -1.22 -17.64
C TYR A 61 -11.06 -0.57 -19.02
N PRO A 62 -10.79 -1.36 -20.08
CA PRO A 62 -10.99 -0.86 -21.43
C PRO A 62 -12.46 -0.51 -21.64
N PRO A 63 -12.75 0.44 -22.55
CA PRO A 63 -14.12 0.73 -22.92
C PRO A 63 -14.83 -0.52 -23.46
N SER A 64 -16.17 -0.51 -23.43
CA SER A 64 -17.00 -1.61 -23.90
C SER A 64 -16.53 -2.10 -25.30
N PRO A 65 -16.62 -3.41 -25.62
CA PRO A 65 -16.20 -3.96 -26.92
C PRO A 65 -16.76 -3.24 -28.14
N ASN A 66 -17.88 -2.52 -27.98
CA ASN A 66 -18.52 -1.73 -29.04
C ASN A 66 -17.90 -0.33 -29.21
N GLY A 67 -16.82 0.00 -28.51
CA GLY A 67 -16.13 1.30 -28.58
C GLY A 67 -16.94 2.48 -28.00
N ALA A 68 -18.12 2.23 -27.44
CA ALA A 68 -18.96 3.24 -26.81
C ALA A 68 -18.49 3.45 -25.35
N GLY A 69 -17.80 4.57 -25.11
CA GLY A 69 -17.30 4.97 -23.79
C GLY A 69 -15.78 5.18 -23.78
N GLY A 70 -15.29 5.96 -22.81
CA GLY A 70 -13.86 6.08 -22.51
C GLY A 70 -13.36 4.97 -21.58
N VAL A 71 -12.08 5.01 -21.22
CA VAL A 71 -11.51 4.18 -20.14
C VAL A 71 -12.29 4.48 -18.85
N VAL A 72 -12.60 3.44 -18.08
CA VAL A 72 -13.27 3.59 -16.77
C VAL A 72 -12.44 2.96 -15.66
N ALA A 73 -12.54 3.51 -14.45
CA ALA A 73 -12.04 2.85 -13.27
C ALA A 73 -13.07 1.83 -12.77
N GLY A 74 -12.63 0.59 -12.60
CA GLY A 74 -13.41 -0.48 -11.97
C GLY A 74 -12.85 -0.88 -10.61
N PRO A 75 -13.30 -2.01 -10.05
CA PRO A 75 -12.87 -2.45 -8.73
C PRO A 75 -11.36 -2.66 -8.63
N MET A 76 -10.85 -2.57 -7.40
CA MET A 76 -9.45 -2.83 -7.09
C MET A 76 -9.14 -4.33 -7.17
N SER A 77 -8.07 -4.68 -7.87
CA SER A 77 -7.50 -6.03 -7.95
C SER A 77 -5.97 -5.95 -7.96
N THR A 78 -5.39 -5.50 -6.84
CA THR A 78 -3.97 -5.18 -6.71
C THR A 78 -3.31 -6.02 -5.62
N ASN A 79 -1.98 -6.02 -5.54
CA ASN A 79 -1.19 -6.93 -4.69
C ASN A 79 -1.61 -6.88 -3.21
N SER A 80 -1.88 -5.67 -2.70
CA SER A 80 -2.18 -5.43 -1.29
C SER A 80 -3.66 -5.16 -1.02
N CYS A 81 -4.56 -5.46 -1.95
CA CYS A 81 -6.00 -5.20 -1.79
C CYS A 81 -6.75 -6.45 -1.31
N LEU A 82 -7.31 -6.39 -0.09
CA LEU A 82 -8.25 -7.41 0.34
C LEU A 82 -9.52 -7.39 -0.51
N ARG A 83 -10.01 -8.60 -0.82
CA ARG A 83 -11.32 -8.80 -1.45
C ARG A 83 -12.41 -8.86 -0.40
N SER A 84 -13.67 -8.61 -0.76
CA SER A 84 -14.77 -8.92 0.15
C SER A 84 -14.93 -10.45 0.26
N PRO A 85 -15.25 -11.00 1.44
CA PRO A 85 -15.67 -12.41 1.56
C PRO A 85 -17.09 -12.66 1.01
N LYS A 86 -17.80 -11.61 0.58
CA LYS A 86 -19.17 -11.69 0.04
C LYS A 86 -19.19 -11.23 -1.43
N PRO A 87 -20.10 -11.76 -2.27
CA PRO A 87 -20.31 -11.25 -3.62
C PRO A 87 -20.56 -9.72 -3.64
N PRO A 88 -20.03 -8.98 -4.63
CA PRO A 88 -19.30 -9.43 -5.81
C PRO A 88 -17.79 -9.69 -5.59
N TYR A 89 -17.33 -9.83 -4.35
CA TYR A 89 -15.95 -10.11 -3.91
C TYR A 89 -14.92 -9.02 -4.20
N LEU A 90 -15.17 -8.13 -5.16
CA LEU A 90 -14.30 -7.00 -5.46
C LEU A 90 -14.78 -5.73 -4.75
N LEU A 91 -13.85 -4.84 -4.43
CA LEU A 91 -14.14 -3.57 -3.77
C LEU A 91 -13.87 -2.39 -4.70
N GLY A 92 -14.68 -1.34 -4.60
CA GLY A 92 -14.53 -0.13 -5.41
C GLY A 92 -15.24 -0.20 -6.77
N PRO A 93 -14.96 0.75 -7.67
CA PRO A 93 -13.99 1.85 -7.55
C PRO A 93 -14.37 2.88 -6.47
N PHE A 94 -13.43 3.72 -6.05
CA PHE A 94 -13.59 4.65 -4.92
C PHE A 94 -13.37 6.11 -5.30
N SER A 95 -14.03 7.03 -4.60
CA SER A 95 -13.87 8.47 -4.83
C SER A 95 -12.70 9.06 -4.04
N THR A 96 -12.35 8.45 -2.90
CA THR A 96 -11.27 8.91 -2.01
C THR A 96 -10.43 7.74 -1.51
N LEU A 97 -9.23 8.01 -1.01
CA LEU A 97 -8.40 6.99 -0.38
C LEU A 97 -9.00 6.47 0.92
N GLN A 98 -9.71 7.33 1.66
CA GLN A 98 -10.41 6.96 2.88
C GLN A 98 -11.48 5.90 2.60
N GLU A 99 -12.35 6.11 1.61
CA GLU A 99 -13.35 5.11 1.20
C GLU A 99 -12.69 3.77 0.87
N ARG A 100 -11.58 3.80 0.14
CA ARG A 100 -10.82 2.60 -0.24
C ARG A 100 -10.25 1.87 0.97
N TYR A 101 -9.53 2.57 1.84
CA TYR A 101 -8.88 1.93 2.99
C TYR A 101 -9.90 1.44 4.02
N LEU A 102 -10.99 2.18 4.25
CA LEU A 102 -12.10 1.71 5.11
C LEU A 102 -12.77 0.46 4.53
N ALA A 103 -12.98 0.39 3.22
CA ALA A 103 -13.52 -0.81 2.59
C ALA A 103 -12.61 -2.04 2.81
N GLN A 104 -11.29 -1.86 2.71
CA GLN A 104 -10.33 -2.94 2.97
C GLN A 104 -10.26 -3.33 4.45
N ILE A 105 -10.29 -2.36 5.37
CA ILE A 105 -10.32 -2.62 6.82
C ILE A 105 -11.61 -3.37 7.19
N ASN A 106 -12.75 -2.97 6.64
CA ASN A 106 -14.02 -3.67 6.84
C ASN A 106 -13.97 -5.10 6.29
N ALA A 107 -13.39 -5.32 5.10
CA ALA A 107 -13.16 -6.66 4.59
C ALA A 107 -12.25 -7.48 5.52
N ALA A 108 -11.23 -6.86 6.13
CA ALA A 108 -10.38 -7.52 7.11
C ALA A 108 -11.16 -7.92 8.37
N LEU A 109 -11.99 -7.02 8.92
CA LEU A 109 -12.85 -7.34 10.07
C LEU A 109 -13.79 -8.51 9.76
N GLU A 110 -14.36 -8.56 8.55
CA GLU A 110 -15.20 -9.69 8.09
C GLU A 110 -14.41 -11.00 7.97
N PHE A 111 -13.21 -10.99 7.37
CA PHE A 111 -12.35 -12.17 7.32
C PHE A 111 -11.91 -12.63 8.72
N GLY A 112 -11.70 -11.69 9.65
CA GLY A 112 -11.44 -11.97 11.06
C GLY A 112 -12.57 -12.80 11.69
N LEU A 113 -13.83 -12.43 11.44
CA LEU A 113 -15.01 -13.19 11.90
C LEU A 113 -15.09 -14.59 11.29
N LEU A 114 -14.60 -14.76 10.06
CA LEU A 114 -14.49 -16.06 9.39
C LEU A 114 -13.30 -16.89 9.91
N GLY A 115 -12.38 -16.29 10.66
CA GLY A 115 -11.16 -16.94 11.14
C GLY A 115 -10.12 -17.17 10.04
N ALA A 116 -10.14 -16.35 8.98
CA ALA A 116 -9.38 -16.56 7.75
C ALA A 116 -7.93 -16.05 7.78
N PHE A 117 -7.58 -15.15 8.70
CA PHE A 117 -6.22 -14.56 8.76
C PHE A 117 -5.26 -15.32 9.65
N THR A 118 -5.58 -15.39 10.94
CA THR A 118 -4.68 -15.93 11.95
C THR A 118 -5.37 -16.95 12.84
N ARG A 119 -4.60 -17.95 13.24
CA ARG A 119 -5.02 -18.96 14.23
C ARG A 119 -4.76 -18.50 15.67
N ARG A 120 -3.90 -17.50 15.86
CA ARG A 120 -3.55 -16.90 17.17
C ARG A 120 -3.84 -15.40 17.15
N TYR A 121 -4.08 -14.78 18.29
CA TYR A 121 -4.26 -13.32 18.36
C TYR A 121 -5.45 -12.80 17.54
N ARG A 122 -6.56 -13.53 17.50
CA ARG A 122 -7.75 -13.17 16.71
C ARG A 122 -8.42 -11.92 17.27
N VAL A 123 -8.50 -11.82 18.60
CA VAL A 123 -9.07 -10.63 19.25
C VAL A 123 -8.14 -9.44 19.04
N ALA A 124 -6.84 -9.60 19.28
CA ALA A 124 -5.87 -8.54 19.06
C ALA A 124 -5.81 -8.08 17.59
N SER A 125 -5.85 -9.01 16.63
CA SER A 125 -5.95 -8.69 15.21
C SER A 125 -7.21 -7.88 14.91
N HIS A 126 -8.36 -8.26 15.47
CA HIS A 126 -9.61 -7.52 15.29
C HIS A 126 -9.53 -6.10 15.86
N LEU A 127 -9.02 -5.96 17.10
CA LEU A 127 -8.82 -4.66 17.76
C LEU A 127 -7.88 -3.75 16.98
N TRP A 128 -6.80 -4.29 16.40
CA TRP A 128 -5.89 -3.53 15.56
C TRP A 128 -6.56 -2.98 14.30
N HIS A 129 -7.43 -3.77 13.65
CA HIS A 129 -8.20 -3.28 12.51
C HIS A 129 -9.26 -2.26 12.92
N LEU A 130 -9.87 -2.37 14.11
CA LEU A 130 -10.78 -1.35 14.64
C LEU A 130 -10.04 -0.03 14.90
N GLU A 131 -8.85 -0.10 15.49
CA GLU A 131 -7.96 1.05 15.63
C GLU A 131 -7.61 1.68 14.27
N LEU A 132 -7.18 0.90 13.29
CA LEU A 132 -6.90 1.43 11.96
C LEU A 132 -8.13 2.08 11.33
N ARG A 133 -9.33 1.51 11.52
CA ARG A 133 -10.59 2.08 11.01
C ARG A 133 -10.78 3.49 11.55
N GLU A 134 -10.67 3.65 12.86
CA GLU A 134 -10.87 4.95 13.53
C GLU A 134 -9.79 5.96 13.10
N LEU A 135 -8.53 5.55 12.99
CA LEU A 135 -7.45 6.42 12.52
C LEU A 135 -7.67 6.87 11.06
N VAL A 136 -8.12 5.98 10.19
CA VAL A 136 -8.42 6.30 8.78
C VAL A 136 -9.64 7.22 8.66
N GLU A 137 -10.68 7.01 9.47
CA GLU A 137 -11.87 7.89 9.54
C GLU A 137 -11.50 9.34 9.91
N ASN A 138 -10.47 9.52 10.74
CA ASN A 138 -10.01 10.83 11.20
C ASN A 138 -8.86 11.43 10.35
N CYS A 139 -8.38 10.73 9.32
CA CYS A 139 -7.27 11.20 8.50
C CYS A 139 -7.73 12.11 7.35
N ALA A 140 -7.54 13.43 7.48
CA ALA A 140 -7.95 14.42 6.49
C ALA A 140 -7.32 14.18 5.09
N ILE A 141 -6.03 13.81 5.05
CA ILE A 141 -5.31 13.55 3.79
C ILE A 141 -5.99 12.44 2.97
N LEU A 142 -6.55 11.42 3.64
CA LEU A 142 -7.22 10.31 2.96
C LEU A 142 -8.65 10.68 2.54
N ALA A 143 -9.29 11.59 3.27
CA ALA A 143 -10.65 12.06 2.98
C ALA A 143 -10.70 13.01 1.78
N ASP A 144 -9.58 13.67 1.46
CA ASP A 144 -9.49 14.58 0.32
C ASP A 144 -9.82 13.87 -1.00
N LYS A 145 -10.72 14.49 -1.78
CA LYS A 145 -11.05 14.04 -3.12
C LYS A 145 -9.97 14.54 -4.09
N PRO A 146 -9.27 13.65 -4.81
CA PRO A 146 -8.24 14.07 -5.75
C PRO A 146 -8.86 14.71 -7.00
N ASP A 147 -8.28 15.82 -7.45
CA ASP A 147 -8.64 16.45 -8.73
C ASP A 147 -8.10 15.64 -9.93
N LYS A 148 -7.00 14.91 -9.72
CA LYS A 148 -6.27 14.17 -10.75
C LYS A 148 -5.80 12.83 -10.21
N LEU A 149 -5.80 11.84 -11.09
CA LEU A 149 -5.34 10.49 -10.79
C LEU A 149 -4.17 10.08 -11.69
N TYR A 150 -3.33 9.22 -11.14
CA TYR A 150 -2.07 8.75 -11.70
C TYR A 150 -2.03 7.24 -11.62
N ILE A 151 -1.26 6.62 -12.52
CA ILE A 151 -1.08 5.16 -12.50
C ILE A 151 -0.01 4.78 -11.49
N ARG A 152 -0.32 3.78 -10.65
CA ARG A 152 0.66 3.08 -9.81
C ARG A 152 0.87 1.67 -10.36
N HIS A 153 2.13 1.23 -10.46
CA HIS A 153 2.49 -0.12 -10.95
C HIS A 153 2.14 -1.24 -9.95
N ASP A 154 2.32 -0.98 -8.66
CA ASP A 154 2.07 -1.90 -7.52
C ASP A 154 2.87 -3.23 -7.49
N ASP A 155 3.88 -3.36 -8.36
CA ASP A 155 4.91 -4.42 -8.30
C ASP A 155 6.33 -3.91 -8.58
N ALA A 156 6.63 -2.68 -8.15
CA ALA A 156 7.88 -2.01 -8.46
C ALA A 156 9.08 -2.56 -7.65
N LYS A 157 9.54 -3.78 -7.97
CA LYS A 157 10.64 -4.50 -7.31
C LYS A 157 11.95 -4.55 -8.14
N GLY A 158 12.01 -3.79 -9.22
CA GLY A 158 13.18 -3.65 -10.09
C GLY A 158 13.09 -4.45 -11.40
N ASP A 159 12.76 -5.73 -11.34
CA ASP A 159 12.67 -6.62 -12.51
C ASP A 159 11.57 -6.24 -13.53
N HIS A 160 10.54 -5.51 -13.10
CA HIS A 160 9.59 -4.84 -13.99
C HIS A 160 10.22 -3.83 -14.97
N MET A 161 11.43 -3.31 -14.70
CA MET A 161 12.16 -2.42 -15.60
C MET A 161 13.08 -3.22 -16.53
N MET A 162 12.78 -3.19 -17.83
CA MET A 162 13.62 -3.78 -18.87
C MET A 162 14.76 -2.82 -19.23
N ARG A 163 16.00 -3.29 -19.24
CA ARG A 163 17.19 -2.49 -19.59
C ARG A 163 17.95 -3.05 -20.78
N ASN A 164 18.58 -2.16 -21.54
CA ASN A 164 19.54 -2.53 -22.58
C ASN A 164 20.97 -2.69 -22.02
N ASP A 165 21.93 -2.99 -22.89
CA ASP A 165 23.36 -3.17 -22.54
C ASP A 165 24.03 -1.89 -22.02
N LYS A 166 23.40 -0.72 -22.21
CA LYS A 166 23.86 0.58 -21.69
C LYS A 166 23.21 0.94 -20.36
N HIS A 167 22.41 0.03 -19.78
CA HIS A 167 21.62 0.26 -18.57
C HIS A 167 20.55 1.34 -18.71
N GLU A 168 20.07 1.60 -19.92
CA GLU A 168 18.94 2.48 -20.16
C GLU A 168 17.65 1.66 -20.08
N VAL A 169 16.62 2.21 -19.45
CA VAL A 169 15.29 1.58 -19.38
C VAL A 169 14.63 1.65 -20.76
N VAL A 170 14.28 0.49 -21.32
CA VAL A 170 13.66 0.36 -22.65
C VAL A 170 12.19 -0.06 -22.58
N GLY A 171 11.70 -0.43 -21.40
CA GLY A 171 10.29 -0.72 -21.19
C GLY A 171 9.98 -1.06 -19.74
N ILE A 172 8.69 -0.95 -19.40
CA ILE A 172 8.13 -1.33 -18.10
C ILE A 172 7.08 -2.41 -18.36
N ILE A 173 7.22 -3.55 -17.71
CA ILE A 173 6.37 -4.74 -17.88
C ILE A 173 5.69 -5.12 -16.56
N ASP A 174 4.80 -6.11 -16.60
CA ASP A 174 4.15 -6.68 -15.41
C ASP A 174 3.14 -5.72 -14.69
N TRP A 175 2.33 -5.04 -15.49
CA TRP A 175 1.30 -4.09 -15.05
C TRP A 175 0.05 -4.75 -14.40
N GLN A 176 0.08 -6.03 -14.06
CA GLN A 176 -1.10 -6.81 -13.66
C GLN A 176 -1.78 -6.32 -12.37
N TRP A 177 -1.05 -5.58 -11.52
CA TRP A 177 -1.59 -4.99 -10.29
C TRP A 177 -1.75 -3.48 -10.38
N ALA A 178 -1.61 -2.90 -11.57
CA ALA A 178 -1.64 -1.47 -11.73
C ALA A 178 -3.04 -0.88 -11.56
N TYR A 179 -3.10 0.34 -11.04
CA TYR A 179 -4.36 1.03 -10.76
C TYR A 179 -4.20 2.54 -10.75
N ALA A 180 -5.30 3.25 -10.97
CA ALA A 180 -5.38 4.69 -10.85
C ALA A 180 -5.53 5.10 -9.37
N THR A 181 -4.73 6.06 -8.91
CA THR A 181 -4.76 6.58 -7.54
C THR A 181 -4.24 8.01 -7.45
N THR A 182 -4.22 8.58 -6.25
CA THR A 182 -3.69 9.93 -5.98
C THR A 182 -2.19 10.03 -6.30
N LYS A 183 -1.73 11.25 -6.55
CA LYS A 183 -0.30 11.53 -6.80
C LYS A 183 0.60 11.03 -5.66
N GLY A 184 0.21 11.33 -4.43
CA GLY A 184 0.98 10.99 -3.24
C GLY A 184 1.20 9.48 -3.12
N GLU A 185 0.16 8.68 -3.37
CA GLU A 185 0.32 7.23 -3.34
C GLU A 185 1.02 6.68 -4.58
N ALA A 186 0.72 7.19 -5.78
CA ALA A 186 1.30 6.68 -7.02
C ALA A 186 2.82 6.78 -7.02
N PHE A 187 3.37 7.88 -6.48
CA PHE A 187 4.80 8.19 -6.50
C PHE A 187 5.49 8.08 -5.13
N ALA A 188 4.82 7.50 -4.13
CA ALA A 188 5.49 7.06 -2.91
C ALA A 188 6.53 5.97 -3.22
N ALA A 189 7.59 5.89 -2.41
CA ALA A 189 8.68 4.96 -2.67
C ALA A 189 8.20 3.49 -2.72
N PRO A 190 8.70 2.67 -3.64
CA PRO A 190 8.37 1.25 -3.67
C PRO A 190 8.95 0.51 -2.45
N ALA A 191 8.35 -0.64 -2.11
CA ALA A 191 8.76 -1.47 -0.96
C ALA A 191 10.25 -1.84 -0.96
N ILE A 192 10.84 -1.96 -2.14
CA ILE A 192 12.27 -2.25 -2.29
C ILE A 192 13.17 -1.14 -1.73
N PHE A 193 12.73 0.11 -1.61
CA PHE A 193 13.56 1.22 -1.10
C PHE A 193 13.44 1.45 0.41
N TYR A 194 12.31 1.11 1.04
CA TYR A 194 12.06 1.45 2.44
C TYR A 194 12.02 0.25 3.40
N THR A 195 11.77 -0.95 2.89
CA THR A 195 11.53 -2.10 3.78
C THR A 195 12.84 -2.63 4.35
N ASP A 196 12.94 -2.68 5.68
CA ASP A 196 13.99 -3.35 6.46
C ASP A 196 13.43 -3.81 7.83
N LEU A 197 14.26 -4.48 8.65
CA LEU A 197 13.87 -4.91 10.01
C LEU A 197 13.42 -3.75 10.90
N ALA A 198 14.03 -2.57 10.79
CA ALA A 198 13.65 -1.42 11.61
C ALA A 198 12.26 -0.91 11.25
N TYR A 199 11.92 -0.88 9.97
CA TYR A 199 10.61 -0.47 9.47
C TYR A 199 9.54 -1.47 9.90
N ILE A 200 9.81 -2.76 9.68
CA ILE A 200 8.84 -3.84 9.93
C ILE A 200 8.58 -4.01 11.43
N PHE A 201 9.63 -4.10 12.24
CA PHE A 201 9.53 -4.57 13.63
C PHE A 201 9.80 -3.53 14.70
N ARG A 202 10.32 -2.34 14.34
CA ARG A 202 10.66 -1.28 15.32
C ARG A 202 9.88 0.01 15.09
N GLY A 203 8.90 -0.02 14.20
CA GLY A 203 8.08 1.16 13.93
C GLY A 203 8.83 2.34 13.30
N ASP A 204 10.06 2.15 12.83
CA ASP A 204 10.89 3.27 12.38
C ASP A 204 10.37 3.83 11.05
N ASN A 205 9.75 5.01 11.12
CA ASN A 205 9.21 5.74 9.97
C ASN A 205 10.23 6.65 9.27
N SER A 206 11.48 6.71 9.73
CA SER A 206 12.50 7.55 9.09
C SER A 206 12.79 7.13 7.65
N LEU A 207 13.22 8.09 6.81
CA LEU A 207 13.61 7.80 5.43
C LEU A 207 14.88 6.94 5.38
N ARG A 208 14.85 5.90 4.56
CA ARG A 208 15.99 5.02 4.30
C ARG A 208 16.97 5.64 3.32
N ARG A 209 18.16 5.07 3.23
CA ARG A 209 19.22 5.50 2.31
C ARG A 209 18.69 5.60 0.87
N ASP A 210 18.03 4.55 0.40
CA ASP A 210 17.61 4.43 -0.99
C ASP A 210 16.50 5.46 -1.32
N GLU A 211 15.61 5.74 -0.36
CA GLU A 211 14.62 6.82 -0.48
C GLU A 211 15.26 8.21 -0.51
N LYS A 212 16.31 8.45 0.28
CA LYS A 212 17.06 9.72 0.25
C LYS A 212 17.76 9.93 -1.09
N ILE A 213 18.31 8.88 -1.68
CA ILE A 213 18.88 8.94 -3.02
C ILE A 213 17.77 9.25 -4.05
N LEU A 214 16.60 8.61 -3.95
CA LEU A 214 15.48 8.90 -4.85
C LEU A 214 15.03 10.37 -4.74
N ILE A 215 14.93 10.90 -3.52
CA ILE A 215 14.64 12.32 -3.26
C ILE A 215 15.70 13.21 -3.90
N GLU A 216 16.99 12.91 -3.72
CA GLU A 216 18.09 13.65 -4.37
C GLU A 216 17.94 13.69 -5.89
N MET A 217 17.57 12.57 -6.53
CA MET A 217 17.39 12.53 -7.99
C MET A 217 16.23 13.42 -8.45
N TYR A 218 15.10 13.36 -7.76
CA TYR A 218 13.97 14.24 -8.06
C TYR A 218 14.31 15.71 -7.85
N ASP A 219 15.01 16.08 -6.77
CA ASP A 219 15.39 17.46 -6.50
C ASP A 219 16.34 17.98 -7.61
N ARG A 220 17.27 17.16 -8.13
CA ARG A 220 18.15 17.51 -9.25
C ARG A 220 17.41 17.72 -10.57
N GLU A 221 16.34 16.97 -10.80
CA GLU A 221 15.48 17.12 -11.98
C GLU A 221 14.42 18.24 -11.83
N GLY A 222 14.43 18.98 -10.72
CA GLY A 222 13.44 20.04 -10.45
C GLY A 222 12.05 19.49 -10.12
N ARG A 223 11.96 18.25 -9.66
CA ARG A 223 10.71 17.52 -9.34
C ARG A 223 10.49 17.39 -7.84
N ALA A 224 10.56 18.53 -7.14
CA ALA A 224 10.30 18.60 -5.70
C ALA A 224 8.92 18.02 -5.33
N ASP A 225 7.94 18.11 -6.24
CA ASP A 225 6.61 17.52 -6.10
C ASP A 225 6.63 15.99 -5.96
N LEU A 226 7.53 15.29 -6.65
CA LEU A 226 7.72 13.84 -6.51
C LEU A 226 8.56 13.49 -5.29
N ALA A 227 9.56 14.32 -4.98
CA ALA A 227 10.32 14.18 -3.74
C ALA A 227 9.41 14.26 -2.51
N ASP A 228 8.41 15.14 -2.51
CA ASP A 228 7.42 15.24 -1.43
C ASP A 228 6.49 14.02 -1.34
N CYS A 229 6.19 13.36 -2.47
CA CYS A 229 5.45 12.08 -2.44
C CYS A 229 6.26 11.00 -1.71
N VAL A 230 7.59 10.97 -1.91
CA VAL A 230 8.49 10.05 -1.18
C VAL A 230 8.56 10.40 0.31
N ARG A 231 8.77 11.68 0.64
CA ARG A 231 8.88 12.16 2.04
C ARG A 231 7.64 11.81 2.87
N ASN A 232 6.45 11.91 2.26
CA ASN A 232 5.17 11.67 2.92
C ASN A 232 4.62 10.24 2.69
N GLY A 233 5.38 9.37 2.02
CA GLY A 233 4.90 8.06 1.57
C GLY A 233 4.59 7.05 2.68
N ARG A 234 5.11 7.28 3.91
CA ARG A 234 4.91 6.38 5.05
C ARG A 234 3.45 6.12 5.39
N LEU A 235 2.58 7.12 5.16
CA LEU A 235 1.13 6.98 5.27
C LEU A 235 0.63 5.76 4.48
N TYR A 236 0.96 5.69 3.18
CA TYR A 236 0.52 4.62 2.29
C TYR A 236 1.24 3.29 2.58
N HIS A 237 2.52 3.34 2.94
CA HIS A 237 3.31 2.14 3.25
C HIS A 237 2.81 1.41 4.50
N ARG A 238 2.35 2.14 5.52
CA ARG A 238 1.76 1.53 6.72
C ARG A 238 0.40 0.93 6.39
N LEU A 239 -0.44 1.63 5.63
CA LEU A 239 -1.76 1.13 5.25
C LEU A 239 -1.72 -0.08 4.29
N SER A 240 -0.61 -0.33 3.60
CA SER A 240 -0.45 -1.57 2.81
C SER A 240 -0.42 -2.85 3.67
N ARG A 241 -0.39 -2.74 5.00
CA ARG A 241 -0.40 -3.86 5.95
C ARG A 241 -1.80 -4.28 6.40
N ILE A 242 -2.87 -3.61 5.95
CA ILE A 242 -4.25 -4.02 6.27
C ILE A 242 -4.43 -5.52 5.96
N GLY A 243 -4.98 -6.28 6.91
CA GLY A 243 -5.13 -7.74 6.81
C GLY A 243 -3.91 -8.56 7.26
N GLN A 244 -2.78 -7.94 7.62
CA GLN A 244 -1.53 -8.62 7.97
C GLN A 244 -1.12 -8.38 9.43
N TYR A 245 -2.03 -8.52 10.39
CA TYR A 245 -1.69 -8.30 11.80
C TYR A 245 -0.51 -9.20 12.26
N ASP A 246 0.48 -8.58 12.90
CA ASP A 246 1.60 -9.25 13.57
C ASP A 246 1.83 -8.57 14.92
N THR A 247 2.13 -9.35 15.96
CA THR A 247 2.40 -8.81 17.31
C THR A 247 3.67 -7.97 17.34
N ALA A 248 4.61 -8.22 16.44
CA ALA A 248 5.85 -7.47 16.35
C ALA A 248 5.69 -6.09 15.68
N TYR A 249 4.49 -5.73 15.23
CA TYR A 249 4.22 -4.39 14.70
C TYR A 249 4.09 -3.36 15.83
N ASP A 250 4.92 -2.33 15.76
CA ASP A 250 4.75 -1.13 16.57
C ASP A 250 3.55 -0.31 16.08
N LYS A 251 2.49 -0.33 16.89
CA LYS A 251 1.20 0.30 16.59
C LYS A 251 1.30 1.83 16.62
N ALA A 252 2.24 2.38 17.40
CA ALA A 252 2.48 3.82 17.43
C ALA A 252 2.99 4.36 16.08
N ALA A 253 3.70 3.53 15.32
CA ALA A 253 4.18 3.92 13.99
C ALA A 253 3.05 4.09 12.95
N PHE A 254 1.91 3.41 13.13
CA PHE A 254 0.72 3.60 12.29
C PHE A 254 -0.01 4.88 12.67
N ARG A 255 -0.13 5.15 13.98
CA ARG A 255 -0.70 6.39 14.53
C ARG A 255 0.05 7.63 14.03
N GLU A 256 1.37 7.61 14.11
CA GLU A 256 2.24 8.74 13.75
C GLU A 256 1.96 9.27 12.33
N VAL A 257 1.72 8.37 11.37
CA VAL A 257 1.62 8.73 9.95
C VAL A 257 0.19 9.09 9.52
N LEU A 258 -0.82 8.72 10.30
CA LEU A 258 -2.24 8.93 9.99
C LEU A 258 -2.78 10.30 10.44
N GLY A 259 -1.94 11.10 11.10
CA GLY A 259 -2.26 12.48 11.48
C GLY A 259 -2.73 12.59 12.94
N PRO A 260 -3.55 13.59 13.28
CA PRO A 260 -3.98 13.79 14.66
C PRO A 260 -4.81 12.59 15.14
N LEU A 261 -4.56 12.21 16.40
CA LEU A 261 -5.29 11.12 17.02
C LEU A 261 -6.74 11.54 17.31
N PRO A 262 -7.71 10.60 17.26
CA PRO A 262 -9.08 10.85 17.70
C PRO A 262 -9.12 11.35 19.15
N ASP A 263 -10.20 12.04 19.52
CA ASP A 263 -10.37 12.54 20.88
C ASP A 263 -10.32 11.40 21.91
N GLY A 264 -9.54 11.62 22.97
CA GLY A 264 -9.34 10.65 24.05
C GLY A 264 -8.54 9.40 23.65
N PHE A 265 -7.88 9.41 22.49
CA PHE A 265 -7.10 8.28 21.98
C PHE A 265 -5.65 8.32 22.51
N ASP A 266 -5.40 7.67 23.64
CA ASP A 266 -4.08 7.56 24.27
C ASP A 266 -3.80 6.13 24.76
N PRO A 267 -3.60 5.18 23.83
CA PRO A 267 -3.36 3.80 24.19
C PRO A 267 -1.94 3.58 24.77
N PRO A 268 -1.79 2.70 25.78
CA PRO A 268 -0.49 2.30 26.29
C PRO A 268 0.44 1.73 25.20
N LYS A 269 1.76 1.80 25.46
CA LYS A 269 2.80 1.34 24.53
C LYS A 269 3.00 -0.18 24.56
N ASP A 270 2.80 -0.80 25.72
CA ASP A 270 2.91 -2.25 25.85
C ASP A 270 1.65 -2.93 25.29
N ASP A 271 1.83 -4.12 24.70
CA ASP A 271 0.73 -4.82 24.05
C ASP A 271 -0.43 -5.12 25.02
N GLN A 272 -0.13 -5.51 26.27
CA GLN A 272 -1.15 -5.84 27.27
C GLN A 272 -2.03 -4.65 27.63
N GLY A 273 -1.41 -3.52 27.96
CA GLY A 273 -2.09 -2.26 28.21
C GLY A 273 -2.87 -1.79 26.99
N TRP A 274 -2.28 -1.90 25.79
CA TRP A 274 -2.97 -1.57 24.54
C TRP A 274 -4.24 -2.41 24.35
N LYS A 275 -4.21 -3.73 24.54
CA LYS A 275 -5.41 -4.58 24.39
C LYS A 275 -6.46 -4.26 25.42
N ALA A 276 -6.08 -4.07 26.67
CA ALA A 276 -7.02 -3.71 27.73
C ALA A 276 -7.71 -2.37 27.39
N TYR A 277 -6.94 -1.38 26.94
CA TYR A 277 -7.45 -0.10 26.48
C TYR A 277 -8.42 -0.26 25.29
N MET A 278 -8.02 -1.01 24.25
CA MET A 278 -8.85 -1.19 23.06
C MET A 278 -10.12 -2.01 23.33
N LEU A 279 -10.06 -2.97 24.25
CA LEU A 279 -11.25 -3.73 24.68
C LEU A 279 -12.28 -2.82 25.36
N ASP A 280 -11.86 -1.87 26.18
CA ASP A 280 -12.79 -0.91 26.78
C ASP A 280 -13.29 0.11 25.74
N ARG A 281 -12.39 0.63 24.89
CA ARG A 281 -12.74 1.60 23.84
C ARG A 281 -13.79 1.05 22.87
N TYR A 282 -13.66 -0.22 22.48
CA TYR A 282 -14.55 -0.87 21.51
C TYR A 282 -15.49 -1.89 22.14
N LYS A 283 -15.76 -1.82 23.45
CA LYS A 283 -16.60 -2.81 24.16
C LYS A 283 -18.01 -2.97 23.58
N ASP A 284 -18.51 -1.93 22.92
CA ASP A 284 -19.83 -1.89 22.30
C ASP A 284 -19.82 -2.33 20.82
N ASP A 285 -18.65 -2.60 20.23
CA ASP A 285 -18.55 -3.11 18.85
C ASP A 285 -19.06 -4.56 18.76
N GLU A 286 -20.12 -4.75 17.97
CA GLU A 286 -20.76 -6.06 17.79
C GLU A 286 -19.87 -7.08 17.06
N GLY A 287 -18.94 -6.62 16.22
CA GLY A 287 -17.95 -7.47 15.57
C GLY A 287 -16.97 -8.05 16.58
N LEU A 288 -16.47 -7.21 17.49
CA LEU A 288 -15.58 -7.61 18.58
C LEU A 288 -16.25 -8.63 19.49
N LYS A 289 -17.49 -8.36 19.94
CA LYS A 289 -18.27 -9.30 20.77
C LYS A 289 -18.38 -10.68 20.12
N LYS A 290 -18.70 -10.72 18.81
CA LYS A 290 -18.79 -11.97 18.04
C LYS A 290 -17.45 -12.69 17.90
N VAL A 291 -16.35 -11.96 17.71
CA VAL A 291 -15.00 -12.55 17.67
C VAL A 291 -14.67 -13.21 19.00
N ILE A 292 -14.92 -12.52 20.12
CA ILE A 292 -14.66 -13.04 21.47
C ILE A 292 -15.54 -14.25 21.77
N GLU A 293 -16.84 -14.19 21.46
CA GLU A 293 -17.77 -15.31 21.65
C GLU A 293 -17.35 -16.55 20.86
N LYS A 294 -16.96 -16.36 19.59
CA LYS A 294 -16.64 -17.46 18.67
C LYS A 294 -15.27 -18.08 18.95
N PHE A 295 -14.29 -17.29 19.36
CA PHE A 295 -12.89 -17.73 19.41
C PHE A 295 -12.27 -17.70 20.81
N GLY A 296 -12.97 -17.15 21.79
CA GLY A 296 -12.43 -16.86 23.11
C GLY A 296 -11.51 -15.64 23.11
N MET A 297 -11.08 -15.26 24.30
CA MET A 297 -10.01 -14.27 24.45
C MET A 297 -8.67 -14.90 24.06
N ASP A 298 -7.80 -14.14 23.39
CA ASP A 298 -6.47 -14.67 23.07
C ASP A 298 -5.68 -14.96 24.36
N ASP A 299 -5.14 -16.18 24.46
CA ASP A 299 -4.22 -16.59 25.52
C ASP A 299 -2.85 -15.92 25.31
N GLY A 300 -2.49 -15.00 26.21
CA GLY A 300 -1.18 -14.35 26.22
C GLY A 300 -0.93 -13.32 25.11
N TRP A 301 0.37 -13.06 24.88
CA TRP A 301 0.98 -12.21 23.85
C TRP A 301 2.05 -12.99 23.11
#